data_AF-A0A6N7P863-F1
#
_entry.id   AF-A0A6N7P863-F1
#
_cell.length_a   1.000
_cell.length_b   1.000
_cell.length_c   1.000
_cell.angle_alpha   90.00
_cell.angle_beta   90.00
_cell.angle_gamma   90.00
#
_symmetry.space_group_name_H-M   'P 1'
#
loop_
_entity.id
_entity.type
_entity.pdbx_description
1 polymer ?
#
loop_
_entity_poly.entity_id
_entity_poly.type
_entity_poly.pdbx_seq_one_letter_code
_entity_poly.pdbx_strand_id
1 'polypeptide(L)'
;MKYFLFLICVCFLACKDKGLPDEINDVYQHREDVLHAFKNISIFKEGGKRILFIYTYDKGNKNEYVFDLIGKKYIFYRESILFSPDTIGLKIRSNNEGPISEYGMLLLKQMENLGLRAVTREFYDKGIDLQFHTNAGKILIYVSDMKKIEQSQWKDYLNQLVKIDDNWYY
;
A
#
# COMPACT_ATOMS: atom_id res chain seq x y z
N MET A 1 -50.55 1.52 24.49
CA MET A 1 -49.28 2.27 24.60
C MET A 1 -48.07 1.48 25.10
N LYS A 2 -48.17 0.19 25.48
CA LYS A 2 -47.00 -0.60 25.93
C LYS A 2 -46.11 -1.13 24.79
N TYR A 3 -46.64 -1.28 23.58
CA TYR A 3 -45.89 -1.84 22.45
C TYR A 3 -45.07 -0.80 21.64
N PHE A 4 -45.32 0.49 21.85
CA PHE A 4 -44.63 1.56 21.12
C PHE A 4 -43.19 1.78 21.62
N LEU A 5 -42.95 1.54 22.92
CA LEU A 5 -41.60 1.59 23.50
C LEU A 5 -40.70 0.43 23.04
N PHE A 6 -41.28 -0.72 22.70
CA PHE A 6 -40.50 -1.88 22.24
C PHE A 6 -40.02 -1.71 20.80
N LEU A 7 -40.79 -1.03 19.95
CA LEU A 7 -40.41 -0.74 18.56
C LEU A 7 -39.22 0.22 18.45
N ILE A 8 -39.14 1.20 19.37
CA ILE A 8 -38.04 2.19 19.39
C ILE A 8 -36.72 1.52 19.79
N CYS A 9 -36.72 0.58 20.74
CA CYS A 9 -35.50 -0.15 21.12
C CYS A 9 -34.92 -1.04 20.02
N VAL A 10 -35.76 -1.57 19.12
CA VAL A 10 -35.30 -2.44 18.01
C VAL A 10 -34.64 -1.61 16.89
N CYS A 11 -35.06 -0.36 16.68
CA CYS A 11 -34.45 0.52 15.69
C CYS A 11 -33.03 1.01 16.09
N PHE A 12 -32.72 1.11 17.38
CA PHE A 12 -31.37 1.50 17.84
C PHE A 12 -30.33 0.38 17.76
N LEU A 13 -30.74 -0.89 17.72
CA LEU A 13 -29.84 -2.03 17.56
C LEU A 13 -29.51 -2.36 16.09
N ALA A 14 -30.16 -1.71 15.13
CA ALA A 14 -30.00 -1.99 13.70
C ALA A 14 -28.90 -1.16 13.01
N CYS A 15 -28.40 -0.09 13.63
CA CYS A 15 -27.17 0.59 13.19
C CYS A 15 -25.95 -0.05 13.83
N LYS A 16 -25.71 -1.33 13.52
CA LYS A 16 -24.38 -1.90 13.73
C LYS A 16 -23.53 -1.35 12.59
N ASP A 17 -22.81 -0.28 12.87
CA ASP A 17 -21.78 0.24 11.97
C ASP A 17 -20.87 -0.95 11.65
N LYS A 18 -20.99 -1.48 10.42
CA LYS A 18 -20.10 -2.54 9.97
C LYS A 18 -18.80 -1.83 9.73
N GLY A 19 -17.98 -1.77 10.79
CA GLY A 19 -16.66 -1.17 10.74
C GLY A 19 -15.83 -1.70 9.58
N LEU A 20 -14.66 -1.11 9.38
CA LEU A 20 -13.76 -1.52 8.31
C LEU A 20 -13.52 -3.03 8.36
N PRO A 21 -13.43 -3.72 7.20
CA PRO A 21 -12.96 -5.10 7.16
C PRO A 21 -11.63 -5.22 7.88
N ASP A 22 -11.41 -6.32 8.60
CA ASP A 22 -10.23 -6.49 9.46
C ASP A 22 -8.91 -6.21 8.72
N GLU A 23 -8.78 -6.66 7.46
CA GLU A 23 -7.55 -6.46 6.68
C GLU A 23 -7.30 -5.00 6.29
N ILE A 24 -8.37 -4.21 6.13
CA ILE A 24 -8.27 -2.76 5.87
C ILE A 24 -8.00 -2.03 7.18
N ASN A 25 -8.68 -2.44 8.25
CA ASN A 25 -8.50 -1.87 9.56
C ASN A 25 -7.05 -2.02 10.02
N ASP A 26 -6.42 -3.18 9.85
CA ASP A 26 -5.03 -3.42 10.27
C ASP A 26 -4.04 -2.45 9.61
N VAL A 27 -4.17 -2.22 8.29
CA VAL A 27 -3.34 -1.25 7.56
C VAL A 27 -3.63 0.17 8.05
N TYR A 28 -4.91 0.52 8.22
CA TYR A 28 -5.35 1.85 8.63
C TYR A 28 -4.97 2.21 10.07
N GLN A 29 -4.98 1.24 11.00
CA GLN A 29 -4.54 1.45 12.38
C GLN A 29 -3.03 1.76 12.46
N HIS A 30 -2.23 1.24 11.53
CA HIS A 30 -0.78 1.47 11.45
C HIS A 30 -0.39 2.48 10.36
N ARG A 31 -1.34 3.32 9.91
CA ARG A 31 -1.20 4.12 8.70
C ARG A 31 0.03 5.01 8.64
N GLU A 32 0.43 5.67 9.73
CA GLU A 32 1.61 6.56 9.72
C GLU A 32 2.91 5.78 9.44
N ASP A 33 3.08 4.63 10.10
CA ASP A 33 4.24 3.76 9.89
C ASP A 33 4.26 3.16 8.48
N VAL A 34 3.07 2.79 7.97
CA VAL A 34 2.90 2.28 6.61
C VAL A 34 3.25 3.36 5.57
N LEU A 35 2.71 4.58 5.71
CA LEU A 35 3.02 5.69 4.82
C LEU A 35 4.50 6.04 4.85
N HIS A 36 5.13 5.99 6.02
CA HIS A 36 6.56 6.22 6.15
C HIS A 36 7.39 5.14 5.44
N ALA A 37 7.09 3.87 5.70
CA ALA A 37 7.82 2.74 5.14
C ALA A 37 7.73 2.67 3.61
N PHE A 38 6.56 2.97 3.04
CA PHE A 38 6.32 2.82 1.60
C PHE A 38 6.33 4.13 0.82
N LYS A 39 6.66 5.27 1.46
CA LYS A 39 6.54 6.60 0.85
C LYS A 39 7.03 6.64 -0.59
N ASN A 40 8.23 6.18 -0.87
CA ASN A 40 8.86 6.26 -2.19
C ASN A 40 9.03 4.88 -2.85
N ILE A 41 8.16 3.91 -2.55
CA ILE A 41 8.39 2.51 -2.89
C ILE A 41 7.14 1.87 -3.49
N SER A 42 7.32 1.13 -4.58
CA SER A 42 6.34 0.15 -5.06
C SER A 42 6.90 -1.25 -4.88
N ILE A 43 6.08 -2.19 -4.43
CA ILE A 43 6.43 -3.60 -4.28
C ILE A 43 5.27 -4.45 -4.78
N PHE A 44 5.55 -5.38 -5.69
CA PHE A 44 4.55 -6.33 -6.16
C PHE A 44 5.19 -7.62 -6.66
N LYS A 45 4.37 -8.65 -6.75
CA LYS A 45 4.81 -10.00 -7.16
C LYS A 45 4.17 -10.37 -8.51
N GLU A 46 4.95 -10.93 -9.42
CA GLU A 46 4.51 -11.39 -10.75
C GLU A 46 4.74 -12.90 -10.93
N GLY A 47 4.13 -13.51 -11.96
CA GLY A 47 4.37 -14.89 -12.34
C GLY A 47 3.95 -15.91 -11.27
N GLY A 48 2.77 -15.71 -10.66
CA GLY A 48 2.30 -16.60 -9.59
C GLY A 48 3.09 -16.44 -8.29
N LYS A 49 3.59 -15.23 -8.00
CA LYS A 49 4.43 -14.86 -6.84
C LYS A 49 5.90 -15.28 -6.94
N ARG A 50 6.33 -15.77 -8.09
CA ARG A 50 7.73 -16.17 -8.33
C ARG A 50 8.66 -14.97 -8.38
N ILE A 51 8.30 -13.93 -9.13
CA ILE A 51 9.15 -12.75 -9.28
C ILE A 51 8.67 -11.65 -8.34
N LEU A 52 9.59 -11.03 -7.62
CA LEU A 52 9.35 -9.84 -6.81
C LEU A 52 10.00 -8.64 -7.48
N PHE A 53 9.21 -7.59 -7.65
CA PHE A 53 9.69 -6.28 -8.05
C PHE A 53 9.65 -5.34 -6.87
N ILE A 54 10.75 -4.63 -6.66
CA ILE A 54 10.83 -3.47 -5.78
C ILE A 54 11.26 -2.29 -6.64
N TYR A 55 10.44 -1.26 -6.66
CA TYR A 55 10.75 0.00 -7.30
C TYR A 55 10.92 1.07 -6.25
N THR A 56 11.93 1.91 -6.43
CA THR A 56 12.11 3.09 -5.59
C THR A 56 12.15 4.33 -6.46
N TYR A 57 11.62 5.44 -5.94
CA TYR A 57 11.39 6.66 -6.72
C TYR A 57 12.09 7.86 -6.09
N ASP A 58 12.79 8.64 -6.92
CA ASP A 58 13.37 9.94 -6.55
C ASP A 58 13.28 10.92 -7.71
N LYS A 59 12.63 12.07 -7.50
CA LYS A 59 12.48 13.17 -8.48
C LYS A 59 12.06 12.71 -9.90
N GLY A 60 11.15 11.74 -9.98
CA GLY A 60 10.64 11.20 -11.25
C GLY A 60 11.50 10.09 -11.87
N ASN A 61 12.68 9.82 -11.32
CA ASN A 61 13.48 8.64 -11.69
C ASN A 61 13.03 7.42 -10.89
N LYS A 62 13.26 6.24 -11.46
CA LYS A 62 12.90 4.95 -10.86
C LYS A 62 14.10 4.02 -10.86
N ASN A 63 14.48 3.50 -9.70
CA ASN A 63 15.34 2.32 -9.63
C ASN A 63 14.46 1.08 -9.59
N GLU A 64 14.89 0.01 -10.25
CA GLU A 64 14.25 -1.31 -10.25
C GLU A 64 15.17 -2.34 -9.63
N TYR A 65 14.62 -3.16 -8.74
CA TYR A 65 15.26 -4.33 -8.16
C TYR A 65 14.35 -5.53 -8.35
N VAL A 66 14.89 -6.59 -8.94
CA VAL A 66 14.15 -7.81 -9.26
C VAL A 66 14.73 -8.97 -8.49
N PHE A 67 13.85 -9.77 -7.90
CA PHE A 67 14.23 -10.98 -7.18
C PHE A 67 13.44 -12.18 -7.71
N ASP A 68 14.10 -13.33 -7.84
CA ASP A 68 13.46 -14.60 -8.20
C ASP A 68 13.28 -15.45 -6.93
N LEU A 69 12.13 -16.10 -6.80
CA LEU A 69 11.85 -17.03 -5.70
C LEU A 69 12.51 -18.37 -6.01
N ILE A 70 13.60 -18.67 -5.30
CA ILE A 70 14.29 -19.95 -5.39
C ILE A 70 14.09 -20.69 -4.07
N GLY A 71 13.29 -21.76 -4.13
CA GLY A 71 12.81 -22.47 -2.96
C GLY A 71 11.84 -21.60 -2.14
N LYS A 72 12.28 -21.15 -0.95
CA LYS A 72 11.49 -20.30 -0.04
C LYS A 72 12.12 -18.92 0.16
N LYS A 73 13.09 -18.53 -0.66
CA LYS A 73 13.82 -17.27 -0.52
C LYS A 73 13.80 -16.50 -1.83
N TYR A 74 13.54 -15.21 -1.74
CA TYR A 74 13.76 -14.29 -2.85
C TYR A 74 15.27 -14.03 -2.95
N ILE A 75 15.83 -14.35 -4.11
CA ILE A 75 17.23 -14.15 -4.43
C ILE A 75 17.31 -13.02 -5.44
N PHE A 76 18.19 -12.06 -5.17
CA PHE A 76 18.43 -10.94 -6.07
C PHE A 76 18.82 -11.46 -7.45
N TYR A 77 18.19 -10.90 -8.49
CA TYR A 77 18.37 -11.35 -9.87
C TYR A 77 19.01 -10.25 -10.73
N ARG A 78 18.46 -9.04 -10.69
CA ARG A 78 18.99 -7.89 -11.44
C ARG A 78 18.53 -6.57 -10.83
N GLU A 79 19.23 -5.51 -11.19
CA GLU A 79 18.81 -4.13 -10.93
C GLU A 79 18.95 -3.22 -12.15
N SER A 80 18.25 -2.09 -12.09
CA SER A 80 18.44 -0.94 -12.97
C SER A 80 18.44 0.31 -12.09
N ILE A 81 19.58 1.00 -12.03
CA ILE A 81 19.82 2.13 -11.13
C ILE A 81 19.94 3.43 -11.94
N LEU A 82 19.02 4.35 -11.69
CA LEU A 82 19.00 5.71 -12.27
C LEU A 82 19.40 6.79 -11.25
N PHE A 83 19.39 6.48 -9.95
CA PHE A 83 19.83 7.39 -8.89
C PHE A 83 20.43 6.62 -7.70
N SER A 84 21.24 7.29 -6.87
CA SER A 84 21.83 6.66 -5.68
C SER A 84 20.75 6.33 -4.65
N PRO A 85 20.66 5.08 -4.15
CA PRO A 85 19.67 4.72 -3.12
C PRO A 85 19.82 5.50 -1.81
N ASP A 86 21.00 6.07 -1.54
CA ASP A 86 21.22 6.94 -0.39
C ASP A 86 20.29 8.17 -0.40
N THR A 87 19.83 8.62 -1.58
CA THR A 87 18.95 9.82 -1.70
C THR A 87 17.57 9.62 -1.07
N ILE A 88 17.13 8.36 -0.95
CA ILE A 88 15.88 7.98 -0.30
C ILE A 88 16.11 7.37 1.09
N GLY A 89 17.32 7.56 1.66
CA GLY A 89 17.68 7.11 3.00
C GLY A 89 18.07 5.63 3.07
N LEU A 90 18.17 4.93 1.94
CA LEU A 90 18.68 3.57 1.88
C LEU A 90 20.20 3.64 1.80
N LYS A 91 20.86 3.66 2.96
CA LYS A 91 22.33 3.68 3.06
C LYS A 91 22.92 2.40 2.50
N ILE A 92 23.10 2.33 1.20
CA ILE A 92 23.57 1.15 0.47
C ILE A 92 25.04 1.42 0.13
N ARG A 93 25.95 0.80 0.89
CA ARG A 93 27.37 0.84 0.55
C ARG A 93 27.53 0.11 -0.79
N SER A 94 27.87 0.87 -1.84
CA SER A 94 28.14 0.32 -3.17
C SER A 94 29.15 -0.83 -3.07
N ASN A 95 28.81 -1.98 -3.65
CA ASN A 95 29.57 -3.24 -3.75
C ASN A 95 29.02 -4.43 -2.93
N ASN A 96 27.97 -4.27 -2.13
CA ASN A 96 27.31 -5.41 -1.48
C ASN A 96 25.84 -5.50 -1.93
N GLU A 97 25.46 -6.61 -2.56
CA GLU A 97 24.05 -6.96 -2.85
C GLU A 97 23.19 -7.17 -1.58
N GLY A 98 23.85 -7.31 -0.42
CA GLY A 98 23.26 -7.59 0.88
C GLY A 98 22.24 -6.55 1.38
N PRO A 99 22.56 -5.24 1.45
CA PRO A 99 21.67 -4.25 2.08
C PRO A 99 20.36 -4.02 1.33
N ILE A 100 20.36 -4.04 -0.01
CA ILE A 100 19.14 -3.94 -0.83
C ILE A 100 18.26 -5.17 -0.61
N SER A 101 18.87 -6.35 -0.60
CA SER A 101 18.17 -7.60 -0.36
C SER A 101 17.56 -7.63 1.05
N GLU A 102 18.31 -7.26 2.08
CA GLU A 102 17.83 -7.19 3.47
C GLU A 102 16.68 -6.19 3.62
N TYR A 103 16.82 -5.00 3.04
CA TYR A 103 15.78 -3.98 3.09
C TYR A 103 14.51 -4.42 2.35
N GLY A 104 14.66 -5.01 1.16
CA GLY A 104 13.55 -5.58 0.41
C GLY A 104 12.85 -6.72 1.17
N MET A 105 13.60 -7.56 1.86
CA MET A 105 13.03 -8.63 2.71
C MET A 105 12.30 -8.05 3.94
N LEU A 106 12.81 -6.97 4.52
CA LEU A 106 12.14 -6.28 5.63
C LEU A 106 10.79 -5.71 5.19
N LEU A 107 10.74 -5.03 4.04
CA LEU A 107 9.50 -4.51 3.49
C LEU A 107 8.51 -5.61 3.12
N LEU A 108 9.00 -6.72 2.55
CA LEU A 108 8.16 -7.89 2.30
C LEU A 108 7.56 -8.47 3.57
N LYS A 109 8.35 -8.60 4.64
CA LYS A 109 7.84 -9.08 5.93
C LYS A 109 6.79 -8.13 6.49
N GLN A 110 6.97 -6.82 6.35
CA GLN A 110 5.97 -5.83 6.74
C GLN A 110 4.68 -5.98 5.92
N MET A 111 4.78 -6.18 4.61
CA MET A 111 3.61 -6.48 3.77
C MET A 111 2.91 -7.77 4.21
N GLU A 112 3.65 -8.83 4.50
CA GLU A 112 3.08 -10.11 4.95
C GLU A 112 2.34 -9.96 6.28
N ASN A 113 2.92 -9.23 7.24
CA ASN A 113 2.29 -8.94 8.52
C ASN A 113 0.99 -8.13 8.38
N LEU A 114 0.93 -7.23 7.40
CA LEU A 114 -0.23 -6.39 7.10
C LEU A 114 -1.22 -7.05 6.12
N GLY A 115 -0.97 -8.31 5.71
CA GLY A 115 -1.81 -8.99 4.74
C GLY A 115 -1.82 -8.34 3.35
N LEU A 116 -0.76 -7.65 2.97
CA LEU A 116 -0.61 -6.96 1.69
C LEU A 116 0.03 -7.86 0.62
N ARG A 117 -0.56 -7.86 -0.57
CA ARG A 117 0.00 -8.53 -1.76
C ARG A 117 0.83 -7.58 -2.63
N ALA A 118 0.51 -6.28 -2.62
CA ALA A 118 1.19 -5.26 -3.39
C ALA A 118 1.01 -3.87 -2.75
N VAL A 119 2.01 -3.00 -2.94
CA VAL A 119 1.94 -1.57 -2.66
C VAL A 119 2.46 -0.85 -3.89
N THR A 120 1.77 0.19 -4.37
CA THR A 120 2.19 0.91 -5.58
C THR A 120 2.10 2.42 -5.40
N ARG A 121 3.11 3.11 -5.93
CA ARG A 121 3.21 4.56 -6.08
C ARG A 121 3.12 5.01 -7.55
N GLU A 122 2.76 4.11 -8.47
CA GLU A 122 2.79 4.39 -9.91
C GLU A 122 1.88 5.56 -10.35
N PHE A 123 0.86 5.88 -9.55
CA PHE A 123 -0.10 6.94 -9.85
C PHE A 123 0.16 8.26 -9.08
N TYR A 124 1.37 8.41 -8.52
CA TYR A 124 1.76 9.62 -7.77
C TYR A 124 1.61 10.89 -8.60
N ASP A 125 1.99 10.83 -9.87
CA ASP A 125 1.87 11.95 -10.82
C ASP A 125 0.41 12.28 -11.18
N LYS A 126 -0.54 11.41 -10.81
CA LYS A 126 -1.99 11.61 -10.94
C LYS A 126 -2.64 12.08 -9.63
N GLY A 127 -1.83 12.38 -8.61
CA GLY A 127 -2.31 12.81 -7.29
C GLY A 127 -2.75 11.65 -6.38
N ILE A 128 -2.51 10.39 -6.76
CA ILE A 128 -2.73 9.23 -5.90
C ILE A 128 -1.40 8.81 -5.28
N ASP A 129 -1.21 9.10 -4.00
CA ASP A 129 0.10 8.93 -3.37
C ASP A 129 0.51 7.45 -3.26
N LEU A 130 -0.38 6.60 -2.75
CA LEU A 130 -0.14 5.17 -2.56
C LEU A 130 -1.42 4.35 -2.74
N GLN A 131 -1.28 3.14 -3.28
CA GLN A 131 -2.32 2.12 -3.25
C GLN A 131 -1.78 0.84 -2.60
N PHE A 132 -2.57 0.26 -1.71
CA PHE A 132 -2.26 -0.96 -0.98
C PHE A 132 -3.27 -2.02 -1.39
N HIS A 133 -2.79 -3.14 -1.94
CA HIS A 133 -3.65 -4.26 -2.30
C HIS A 133 -3.51 -5.35 -1.24
N THR A 134 -4.62 -5.79 -0.67
CA THR A 134 -4.63 -6.88 0.33
C THR A 134 -4.66 -8.26 -0.35
N ASN A 135 -4.29 -9.29 0.41
CA ASN A 135 -4.40 -10.69 -0.01
C ASN A 135 -5.85 -11.10 -0.31
N ALA A 136 -6.82 -10.46 0.35
CA ALA A 136 -8.26 -10.66 0.13
C ALA A 136 -8.79 -9.95 -1.13
N GLY A 137 -7.91 -9.28 -1.91
CA GLY A 137 -8.30 -8.58 -3.13
C GLY A 137 -8.93 -7.21 -2.89
N LYS A 138 -8.81 -6.67 -1.67
CA LYS A 138 -9.24 -5.31 -1.33
C LYS A 138 -8.16 -4.29 -1.68
N ILE A 139 -8.56 -3.04 -1.90
CA ILE A 139 -7.64 -1.96 -2.26
C ILE A 139 -7.86 -0.81 -1.29
N LEU A 140 -6.80 -0.37 -0.64
CA LEU A 140 -6.80 0.84 0.17
C LEU A 140 -5.98 1.91 -0.56
N ILE A 141 -6.49 3.13 -0.64
CA ILE A 141 -5.88 4.23 -1.38
C ILE A 141 -5.64 5.39 -0.43
N TYR A 142 -4.42 5.94 -0.50
CA TYR A 142 -4.04 7.14 0.21
C TYR A 142 -3.86 8.30 -0.78
N VAL A 143 -4.50 9.43 -0.47
CA VAL A 143 -4.42 10.69 -1.22
C VAL A 143 -4.11 11.81 -0.24
N SER A 144 -2.92 12.39 -0.35
CA SER A 144 -2.47 13.48 0.52
C SER A 144 -3.15 14.82 0.20
N ASP A 145 -3.57 15.03 -1.04
CA ASP A 145 -4.20 16.25 -1.50
C ASP A 145 -5.11 16.00 -2.71
N MET A 146 -6.42 15.95 -2.47
CA MET A 146 -7.45 15.77 -3.51
C MET A 146 -7.38 16.82 -4.63
N LYS A 147 -6.80 17.99 -4.38
CA LYS A 147 -6.67 19.04 -5.41
C LYS A 147 -5.64 18.70 -6.47
N LYS A 148 -4.67 17.82 -6.18
CA LYS A 148 -3.65 17.37 -7.14
C LYS A 148 -4.18 16.34 -8.15
N ILE A 149 -5.36 15.79 -7.90
CA ILE A 149 -6.01 14.89 -8.85
C ILE A 149 -6.61 15.73 -9.95
N GLU A 150 -5.95 15.80 -11.11
CA GLU A 150 -6.43 16.59 -12.24
C GLU A 150 -7.46 15.80 -13.07
N GLN A 151 -7.24 14.49 -13.22
CA GLN A 151 -8.05 13.66 -14.11
C GLN A 151 -9.39 13.29 -13.44
N SER A 152 -10.51 13.59 -14.12
CA SER A 152 -11.86 13.33 -13.60
C SER A 152 -12.11 11.87 -13.28
N GLN A 153 -11.59 10.95 -14.10
CA GLN A 153 -11.73 9.51 -13.90
C GLN A 153 -11.26 9.04 -12.51
N TRP A 154 -10.21 9.65 -11.95
CA TRP A 154 -9.72 9.31 -10.60
C TRP A 154 -10.63 9.87 -9.51
N LYS A 155 -11.19 11.06 -9.72
CA LYS A 155 -12.19 11.64 -8.79
C LYS A 155 -13.45 10.78 -8.78
N ASP A 156 -13.94 10.40 -9.95
CA ASP A 156 -15.13 9.57 -10.09
C ASP A 156 -14.91 8.20 -9.45
N TYR A 157 -13.73 7.61 -9.64
CA TYR A 157 -13.35 6.36 -8.99
C TYR A 157 -13.32 6.49 -7.46
N LEU A 158 -12.64 7.51 -6.91
CA LEU A 158 -12.57 7.73 -5.45
C LEU A 158 -13.94 8.01 -4.82
N ASN A 159 -14.84 8.69 -5.54
CA ASN A 159 -16.21 8.96 -5.09
C ASN A 159 -17.08 7.70 -5.01
N GLN A 160 -16.67 6.61 -5.68
CA GLN A 160 -17.35 5.31 -5.59
C GLN A 160 -16.82 4.44 -4.44
N LEU A 161 -15.69 4.83 -3.83
CA LEU A 161 -15.08 4.11 -2.71
C LEU A 161 -15.67 4.54 -1.37
N VAL A 162 -15.51 3.68 -0.37
CA VAL A 162 -15.79 4.01 1.02
C VAL A 162 -14.71 4.97 1.52
N LYS A 163 -15.09 6.21 1.77
CA LYS A 163 -14.21 7.20 2.43
C LYS A 163 -14.06 6.82 3.91
N ILE A 164 -12.83 6.57 4.35
CA ILE A 164 -12.50 6.26 5.74
C ILE A 164 -12.26 7.55 6.52
N ASP A 165 -11.42 8.43 5.96
CA ASP A 165 -11.16 9.78 6.44
C ASP A 165 -10.84 10.71 5.26
N ASP A 166 -10.33 11.91 5.53
CA ASP A 166 -10.03 12.90 4.48
C ASP A 166 -9.02 12.47 3.42
N ASN A 167 -8.16 11.49 3.74
CA ASN A 167 -7.06 11.07 2.88
C ASN A 167 -7.13 9.57 2.51
N TRP A 168 -7.96 8.77 3.18
CA TRP A 168 -8.01 7.31 3.02
C TRP A 168 -9.34 6.82 2.45
N TYR A 169 -9.24 5.94 1.45
CA TYR A 169 -10.37 5.40 0.68
C TYR A 169 -10.23 3.89 0.48
N TYR A 170 -11.35 3.16 0.54
CA TYR A 170 -11.40 1.70 0.40
C TYR A 170 -12.50 1.23 -0.57
#